data_AF-A0A7C1XNY0-F1
#
_entry.id   AF-A0A7C1XNY0-F1
#
_cell.length_a   1.000
_cell.length_b   1.000
_cell.length_c   1.000
_cell.angle_alpha   90.00
_cell.angle_beta   90.00
_cell.angle_gamma   90.00
#
_symmetry.space_group_name_H-M   'P 1'
#
loop_
_entity.id
_entity.type
_entity.pdbx_description
1 polymer ?
#
loop_
_entity_poly.entity_id
_entity_poly.type
_entity_poly.pdbx_seq_one_letter_code
_entity_poly.pdbx_strand_id
1 'polypeptide(L)'
;RPELLKQALTHSSTTRDRILSNQRLEFLGDRVLGLVMARVLFSRFESEEEGELSRRHAALVRREALTRVALEMGLCEHMVMSKSEEQAGGRGNPNLMADACEALIAALYLDGGVKAAETFILRYWSPLMDEDLRPPKDPKTALQEWAQGRGLALPAYMQISREGKDHAPVFSVEVVIEGFQAAPGSGSSKRVAEQDAAQAMLAIIEKKS
;
A
#
# COMPACT_ATOMS: atom_id res chain seq x y z
N ARG A 1 -16.91 3.30 23.75
CA ARG A 1 -15.74 3.86 24.46
C ARG A 1 -15.18 5.07 23.69
N PRO A 2 -15.73 6.29 23.89
CA PRO A 2 -15.34 7.49 23.12
C PRO A 2 -13.85 7.86 23.24
N GLU A 3 -13.24 7.51 24.37
CA GLU A 3 -11.83 7.72 24.67
C GLU A 3 -10.89 6.99 23.71
N LEU A 4 -11.27 5.79 23.25
CA LEU A 4 -10.48 5.02 22.29
C LEU A 4 -10.46 5.70 20.93
N LEU A 5 -11.61 6.22 20.47
CA LEU A 5 -11.70 6.99 19.23
C LEU A 5 -10.87 8.27 19.32
N LYS A 6 -10.96 8.99 20.44
CA LYS A 6 -10.15 10.19 20.66
C LYS A 6 -8.65 9.87 20.61
N GLN A 7 -8.22 8.79 21.27
CA GLN A 7 -6.83 8.36 21.25
C GLN A 7 -6.37 7.96 19.84
N ALA A 8 -7.19 7.21 19.09
CA ALA A 8 -6.88 6.78 17.73
C ALA A 8 -6.61 7.96 16.78
N LEU A 9 -7.33 9.06 16.97
CA LEU A 9 -7.19 10.28 16.18
C LEU A 9 -6.08 11.21 16.68
N THR A 10 -5.43 10.91 17.81
CA THR A 10 -4.45 11.79 18.44
C THR A 10 -3.02 11.43 18.04
N HIS A 11 -2.41 12.27 17.21
CA HIS A 11 -1.03 12.12 16.79
C HIS A 11 -0.05 12.38 17.96
N SER A 12 1.09 11.70 17.94
CA SER A 12 2.17 11.82 18.93
C SER A 12 2.69 13.25 19.14
N SER A 13 2.55 14.13 18.15
CA SER A 13 2.91 15.56 18.27
C SER A 13 2.19 16.32 19.40
N THR A 14 1.04 15.83 19.86
CA THR A 14 0.19 16.53 20.85
C THR A 14 0.60 16.27 22.30
N THR A 15 1.44 15.26 22.55
CA THR A 15 1.76 14.77 23.89
C THR A 15 3.23 14.38 24.00
N ARG A 16 3.83 14.66 25.16
CA ARG A 16 5.16 14.12 25.49
C ARG A 16 5.10 12.65 25.89
N ASP A 17 3.97 12.22 26.44
CA ASP A 17 3.71 10.82 26.74
C ASP A 17 3.11 10.15 25.50
N ARG A 18 3.96 9.40 24.78
CA ARG A 18 3.59 8.66 23.57
C ARG A 18 2.55 7.57 23.82
N ILE A 19 2.37 7.12 25.08
CA ILE A 19 1.36 6.12 25.43
C ILE A 19 -0.05 6.65 25.17
N LEU A 20 -0.25 7.97 25.30
CA LEU A 20 -1.54 8.64 25.06
C LEU A 20 -1.79 8.97 23.58
N SER A 21 -0.82 8.69 22.71
CA SER A 21 -0.98 8.85 21.26
C SER A 21 -1.59 7.60 20.61
N ASN A 22 -1.84 7.70 19.31
CA ASN A 22 -2.36 6.62 18.48
C ASN A 22 -1.39 5.44 18.27
N GLN A 23 -0.08 5.58 18.56
CA GLN A 23 0.95 4.58 18.22
C GLN A 23 0.71 3.17 18.77
N ARG A 24 0.15 3.05 19.98
CA ARG A 24 -0.18 1.73 20.56
C ARG A 24 -1.40 1.11 19.89
N LEU A 25 -2.34 1.94 19.46
CA LEU A 25 -3.53 1.52 18.75
C LEU A 25 -3.17 1.15 17.31
N GLU A 26 -2.35 1.94 16.62
CA GLU A 26 -1.75 1.63 15.32
C GLU A 26 -1.16 0.22 15.33
N PHE A 27 -0.25 -0.07 16.27
CA PHE A 27 0.36 -1.40 16.44
C PHE A 27 -0.67 -2.53 16.57
N LEU A 28 -1.78 -2.32 17.27
CA LEU A 28 -2.82 -3.34 17.40
C LEU A 28 -3.66 -3.43 16.12
N GLY A 29 -3.95 -2.28 15.51
CA GLY A 29 -4.79 -2.10 14.33
C GLY A 29 -4.24 -2.79 13.10
N ASP A 30 -2.95 -2.63 12.84
CA ASP A 30 -2.21 -3.35 11.81
C ASP A 30 -2.45 -4.87 11.90
N ARG A 31 -2.38 -5.44 13.11
CA ARG A 31 -2.53 -6.89 13.34
C ARG A 31 -3.98 -7.34 13.19
N VAL A 32 -4.91 -6.53 13.64
CA VAL A 32 -6.35 -6.80 13.47
C VAL A 32 -6.69 -6.76 11.98
N LEU A 33 -6.26 -5.73 11.24
CA LEU A 33 -6.44 -5.63 9.80
C LEU A 33 -5.80 -6.83 9.09
N GLY A 34 -4.54 -7.12 9.42
CA GLY A 34 -3.79 -8.23 8.86
C GLY A 34 -4.49 -9.58 9.03
N LEU A 35 -4.97 -9.89 10.23
CA LEU A 35 -5.69 -11.14 10.49
C LEU A 35 -7.04 -11.20 9.75
N VAL A 36 -7.81 -10.12 9.77
CA VAL A 36 -9.11 -10.07 9.08
C VAL A 36 -8.91 -10.24 7.57
N MET A 37 -7.94 -9.54 6.98
CA MET A 37 -7.62 -9.67 5.55
C MET A 37 -7.13 -11.06 5.19
N ALA A 38 -6.24 -11.67 5.98
CA ALA A 38 -5.77 -13.02 5.73
C ALA A 38 -6.94 -14.02 5.67
N ARG A 39 -7.88 -13.96 6.63
CA ARG A 39 -9.06 -14.84 6.65
C ARG A 39 -10.00 -14.58 5.47
N VAL A 40 -10.24 -13.32 5.13
CA VAL A 40 -11.12 -12.94 4.02
C VAL A 40 -10.54 -13.42 2.70
N LEU A 41 -9.24 -13.21 2.46
CA LEU A 41 -8.56 -13.67 1.25
C LEU A 41 -8.57 -15.19 1.13
N PHE A 42 -8.24 -15.90 2.22
CA PHE A 42 -8.29 -17.37 2.27
C PHE A 42 -9.67 -17.92 1.89
N SER A 43 -10.74 -17.27 2.34
CA SER A 43 -12.11 -17.73 2.06
C SER A 43 -12.63 -17.29 0.69
N ARG A 44 -12.16 -16.14 0.19
CA ARG A 44 -12.67 -15.53 -1.03
C ARG A 44 -11.99 -16.04 -2.29
N PHE A 45 -10.70 -16.37 -2.20
CA PHE A 45 -9.87 -16.80 -3.32
C PHE A 45 -9.40 -18.24 -3.12
N GLU A 46 -10.35 -19.18 -2.99
CA GLU A 46 -10.09 -20.59 -2.69
C GLU A 46 -9.20 -21.31 -3.72
N SER A 47 -9.09 -20.76 -4.94
CA SER A 47 -8.28 -21.30 -6.03
C SER A 47 -6.85 -20.75 -6.11
N GLU A 48 -6.49 -19.79 -5.24
CA GLU A 48 -5.18 -19.14 -5.25
C GLU A 48 -4.19 -19.83 -4.31
N GLU A 49 -2.92 -19.87 -4.72
CA GLU A 49 -1.84 -20.42 -3.90
C GLU A 49 -1.37 -19.43 -2.82
N GLU A 50 -0.61 -19.91 -1.83
CA GLU A 50 -0.10 -19.07 -0.73
C GLU A 50 0.60 -17.79 -1.22
N GLY A 51 1.45 -17.88 -2.24
CA GLY A 51 2.15 -16.72 -2.77
C GLY A 51 1.23 -15.67 -3.41
N GLU A 52 0.10 -16.08 -3.97
CA GLU A 52 -0.93 -15.19 -4.53
C GLU A 52 -1.69 -14.48 -3.41
N LEU A 53 -2.15 -15.24 -2.41
CA LEU A 53 -2.80 -14.72 -1.22
C LEU A 53 -1.90 -13.74 -0.46
N SER A 54 -0.61 -14.06 -0.31
CA SER A 54 0.39 -13.21 0.32
C SER A 54 0.59 -11.88 -0.42
N ARG A 55 0.55 -11.88 -1.77
CA ARG A 55 0.63 -10.65 -2.57
C ARG A 55 -0.62 -9.78 -2.42
N ARG A 56 -1.82 -10.39 -2.45
CA ARG A 56 -3.08 -9.66 -2.19
C ARG A 56 -3.08 -9.06 -0.80
N HIS A 57 -2.67 -9.83 0.20
CA HIS A 57 -2.59 -9.39 1.59
C HIS A 57 -1.70 -8.16 1.72
N ALA A 58 -0.46 -8.24 1.24
CA ALA A 58 0.48 -7.13 1.26
C ALA A 58 -0.07 -5.89 0.53
N ALA A 59 -0.77 -6.06 -0.60
CA ALA A 59 -1.34 -4.96 -1.34
C ALA A 59 -2.53 -4.27 -0.64
N LEU A 60 -3.28 -5.01 0.20
CA LEU A 60 -4.45 -4.50 0.91
C LEU A 60 -4.10 -3.91 2.27
N VAL A 61 -3.04 -4.36 2.93
CA VAL A 61 -2.63 -3.84 4.24
C VAL A 61 -1.54 -2.78 4.16
N ARG A 62 -0.98 -2.52 2.96
CA ARG A 62 0.03 -1.47 2.79
C ARG A 62 -0.54 -0.06 2.97
N ARG A 63 0.38 0.87 3.22
CA ARG A 63 0.12 2.28 3.44
C ARG A 63 -0.76 2.94 2.38
N GLU A 64 -0.58 2.60 1.12
CA GLU A 64 -1.36 3.21 0.03
C GLU A 64 -2.84 2.86 0.13
N ALA A 65 -3.18 1.60 0.48
CA ALA A 65 -4.55 1.17 0.69
C ALA A 65 -5.17 1.85 1.93
N LEU A 66 -4.43 1.86 3.04
CA LEU A 66 -4.83 2.54 4.28
C LEU A 66 -5.08 4.04 4.06
N THR A 67 -4.19 4.72 3.34
CA THR A 67 -4.31 6.15 3.00
C THR A 67 -5.56 6.40 2.16
N ARG A 68 -5.82 5.53 1.17
CA ARG A 68 -7.03 5.61 0.33
C ARG A 68 -8.30 5.52 1.16
N VAL A 69 -8.36 4.55 2.07
CA VAL A 69 -9.51 4.38 2.97
C VAL A 69 -9.64 5.57 3.91
N ALA A 70 -8.55 6.06 4.48
CA ALA A 70 -8.54 7.24 5.32
C ALA A 70 -9.09 8.49 4.60
N LEU A 71 -8.73 8.67 3.33
CA LEU A 71 -9.25 9.75 2.49
C LEU A 71 -10.74 9.58 2.18
N GLU A 72 -11.17 8.37 1.82
CA GLU A 72 -12.59 8.08 1.55
C GLU A 72 -13.48 8.36 2.77
N MET A 73 -12.97 8.08 3.97
CA MET A 73 -13.67 8.38 5.23
C MET A 73 -13.66 9.86 5.62
N GLY A 74 -12.85 10.70 4.96
CA GLY A 74 -12.55 12.04 5.46
C GLY A 74 -11.83 12.03 6.81
N LEU A 75 -11.13 10.94 7.15
CA LEU A 75 -10.47 10.74 8.45
C LEU A 75 -9.46 11.86 8.74
N CYS A 76 -8.83 12.37 7.68
CA CYS A 76 -7.86 13.46 7.75
C CYS A 76 -8.41 14.67 8.49
N GLU A 77 -9.68 15.04 8.35
CA GLU A 77 -10.30 16.21 8.98
C GLU A 77 -10.51 16.03 10.49
N HIS A 78 -10.49 14.79 10.98
CA HIS A 78 -10.71 14.46 12.38
C HIS A 78 -9.43 14.20 13.16
N MET A 79 -8.28 14.14 12.49
CA MET A 79 -6.98 13.96 13.14
C MET A 79 -6.63 15.15 14.02
N VAL A 80 -6.13 14.87 15.22
CA VAL A 80 -5.69 15.83 16.22
C VAL A 80 -4.17 15.83 16.26
N MET A 81 -3.57 16.97 15.94
CA MET A 81 -2.12 17.17 15.91
C MET A 81 -1.74 18.54 16.46
N SER A 82 -0.46 18.75 16.76
CA SER A 82 0.00 20.08 17.19
C SER A 82 -0.06 21.08 16.03
N LYS A 83 -0.13 22.37 16.34
CA LYS A 83 -0.12 23.43 15.31
C LYS A 83 1.11 23.36 14.39
N SER A 84 2.27 22.98 14.93
CA SER A 84 3.49 22.85 14.13
C SER A 84 3.41 21.67 13.16
N GLU A 85 2.83 20.54 13.59
CA GLU A 85 2.63 19.37 12.73
C GLU A 85 1.63 19.67 11.62
N GLU A 86 0.54 20.36 11.96
CA GLU A 86 -0.48 20.76 10.98
C GLU A 86 0.11 21.71 9.93
N GLN A 87 0.90 22.70 10.35
CA GLN A 87 1.60 23.63 9.45
C GLN A 87 2.65 22.94 8.57
N ALA A 88 3.24 21.84 9.04
CA ALA A 88 4.15 21.02 8.25
C ALA A 88 3.44 20.11 7.23
N GLY A 89 2.10 20.19 7.12
CA GLY A 89 1.31 19.38 6.20
C GLY A 89 0.92 18.02 6.75
N GLY A 90 1.00 17.80 8.07
CA GLY A 90 0.70 16.51 8.71
C GLY A 90 -0.68 15.95 8.35
N ARG A 91 -1.69 16.81 8.18
CA ARG A 91 -3.05 16.40 7.79
C ARG A 91 -3.11 15.79 6.39
N GLY A 92 -2.20 16.16 5.49
CA GLY A 92 -2.06 15.62 4.14
C GLY A 92 -1.02 14.49 4.03
N ASN A 93 -0.38 14.10 5.14
CA ASN A 93 0.71 13.12 5.12
C ASN A 93 0.16 11.68 5.07
N PRO A 94 0.45 10.90 4.00
CA PRO A 94 -0.02 9.53 3.86
C PRO A 94 0.37 8.61 5.02
N ASN A 95 1.56 8.83 5.62
CA ASN A 95 2.00 8.03 6.76
C ASN A 95 1.05 8.24 7.95
N LEU A 96 0.78 9.50 8.31
CA LEU A 96 -0.08 9.80 9.46
C LEU A 96 -1.53 9.38 9.23
N MET A 97 -2.02 9.46 7.99
CA MET A 97 -3.35 8.97 7.64
C MET A 97 -3.46 7.45 7.81
N ALA A 98 -2.44 6.70 7.36
CA ALA A 98 -2.41 5.26 7.51
C ALA A 98 -2.35 4.85 8.98
N ASP A 99 -1.47 5.47 9.77
CA ASP A 99 -1.32 5.19 11.20
C ASP A 99 -2.64 5.48 11.95
N ALA A 100 -3.33 6.57 11.62
CA ALA A 100 -4.63 6.91 12.20
C ALA A 100 -5.73 5.90 11.79
N CYS A 101 -5.69 5.40 10.55
CA CYS A 101 -6.64 4.40 10.07
C CYS A 101 -6.46 3.06 10.81
N GLU A 102 -5.22 2.61 11.00
CA GLU A 102 -4.93 1.42 11.82
C GLU A 102 -5.37 1.63 13.27
N ALA A 103 -5.05 2.78 13.85
CA ALA A 103 -5.46 3.09 15.21
C ALA A 103 -6.99 3.12 15.38
N LEU A 104 -7.74 3.56 14.36
CA LEU A 104 -9.20 3.50 14.34
C LEU A 104 -9.71 2.05 14.33
N ILE A 105 -9.09 1.17 13.54
CA ILE A 105 -9.41 -0.26 13.51
C ILE A 105 -9.20 -0.88 14.90
N ALA A 106 -8.10 -0.54 15.59
CA ALA A 106 -7.88 -0.98 16.96
C ALA A 106 -8.90 -0.43 17.96
N ALA A 107 -9.31 0.83 17.84
CA ALA A 107 -10.35 1.41 18.68
C ALA A 107 -11.68 0.65 18.52
N LEU A 108 -12.07 0.34 17.28
CA LEU A 108 -13.27 -0.45 16.98
C LEU A 108 -13.16 -1.88 17.53
N TYR A 109 -12.00 -2.51 17.39
CA TYR A 109 -11.73 -3.84 17.94
C TYR A 109 -11.82 -3.86 19.48
N LEU A 110 -11.26 -2.86 20.15
CA LEU A 110 -11.26 -2.77 21.62
C LEU A 110 -12.62 -2.37 22.20
N ASP A 111 -13.47 -1.68 21.43
CA ASP A 111 -14.82 -1.28 21.86
C ASP A 111 -15.86 -2.36 21.54
N GLY A 112 -15.84 -2.90 20.32
CA GLY A 112 -16.88 -3.81 19.79
C GLY A 112 -16.41 -5.22 19.45
N GLY A 113 -15.15 -5.56 19.68
CA GLY A 113 -14.56 -6.87 19.36
C GLY A 113 -14.28 -7.06 17.86
N VAL A 114 -13.82 -8.27 17.51
CA VAL A 114 -13.40 -8.61 16.14
C VAL A 114 -14.50 -8.41 15.10
N LYS A 115 -15.76 -8.70 15.44
CA LYS A 115 -16.88 -8.56 14.50
C LYS A 115 -17.15 -7.10 14.10
N ALA A 116 -17.01 -6.16 15.05
CA ALA A 116 -17.18 -4.75 14.77
C ALA A 116 -16.06 -4.22 13.87
N ALA A 117 -14.80 -4.58 14.17
CA ALA A 117 -13.66 -4.24 13.33
C ALA A 117 -13.78 -4.86 11.93
N GLU A 118 -14.17 -6.13 11.83
CA GLU A 118 -14.38 -6.83 10.57
C GLU A 118 -15.46 -6.15 9.70
N THR A 119 -16.60 -5.78 10.29
CA THR A 119 -17.68 -5.09 9.55
C THR A 119 -17.19 -3.78 8.96
N PHE A 120 -16.42 -3.02 9.74
CA PHE A 120 -15.80 -1.78 9.28
C PHE A 120 -14.77 -2.04 8.17
N ILE A 121 -13.86 -2.99 8.37
CA ILE A 121 -12.82 -3.31 7.39
C ILE A 121 -13.48 -3.76 6.08
N LEU A 122 -14.41 -4.71 6.11
CA LEU A 122 -15.08 -5.19 4.90
C LEU A 122 -15.82 -4.10 4.14
N ARG A 123 -16.39 -3.10 4.83
CA ARG A 123 -17.05 -1.97 4.18
C ARG A 123 -16.11 -1.20 3.24
N TYR A 124 -14.87 -0.97 3.66
CA TYR A 124 -13.91 -0.15 2.90
C TYR A 124 -12.92 -0.98 2.06
N TRP A 125 -12.63 -2.22 2.48
CA TRP A 125 -11.71 -3.11 1.76
C TRP A 125 -12.39 -3.98 0.70
N SER A 126 -13.70 -4.20 0.74
CA SER A 126 -14.38 -4.96 -0.32
C SER A 126 -14.22 -4.31 -1.70
N PRO A 127 -14.45 -2.98 -1.86
CA PRO A 127 -14.19 -2.32 -3.14
C PRO A 127 -12.73 -2.45 -3.61
N LEU A 128 -11.76 -2.37 -2.69
CA LEU A 128 -10.33 -2.56 -3.01
C LEU A 128 -10.03 -3.95 -3.56
N MET A 129 -10.66 -4.97 -3.00
CA MET A 129 -10.51 -6.35 -3.46
C MET A 129 -11.18 -6.59 -4.82
N ASP A 130 -12.19 -5.80 -5.16
CA ASP A 130 -12.98 -5.94 -6.38
C ASP A 130 -12.34 -5.24 -7.59
N GLU A 131 -11.44 -4.29 -7.34
CA GLU A 131 -10.71 -3.55 -8.39
C GLU A 131 -9.75 -4.45 -9.19
N ASP A 132 -9.01 -5.34 -8.51
CA ASP A 132 -8.05 -6.24 -9.13
C ASP A 132 -8.43 -7.70 -8.88
N LEU A 133 -9.11 -8.30 -9.87
CA LEU A 133 -9.47 -9.72 -9.86
C LEU A 133 -8.26 -10.65 -9.92
N ARG A 134 -7.06 -10.15 -10.28
CA ARG A 134 -5.81 -10.92 -10.28
C ARG A 134 -4.90 -10.46 -9.13
N PRO A 135 -4.10 -11.34 -8.51
CA PRO A 135 -3.14 -10.94 -7.50
C PRO A 135 -2.19 -9.90 -8.08
N PRO A 136 -1.95 -8.76 -7.41
CA PRO A 136 -0.96 -7.79 -7.87
C PRO A 136 0.41 -8.45 -7.89
N LYS A 137 0.90 -8.81 -9.09
CA LYS A 137 2.27 -9.24 -9.31
C LYS A 137 3.11 -7.99 -9.47
N ASP A 138 4.16 -7.84 -8.65
CA ASP A 138 5.17 -6.83 -8.89
C ASP A 138 5.73 -7.04 -10.31
N PRO A 139 5.59 -6.06 -11.22
CA PRO A 139 5.95 -6.27 -12.62
C PRO A 139 7.43 -6.64 -12.81
N LYS A 140 8.32 -6.18 -11.92
CA LYS A 140 9.73 -6.56 -11.97
C LYS A 140 9.92 -8.03 -11.59
N THR A 141 9.25 -8.49 -10.54
CA THR A 141 9.29 -9.90 -10.14
C THR A 141 8.70 -10.79 -11.23
N ALA A 142 7.54 -10.43 -11.80
CA ALA A 142 6.93 -11.18 -12.89
C ALA A 142 7.84 -11.25 -14.13
N LEU A 143 8.47 -10.14 -14.50
CA LEU A 143 9.40 -10.10 -15.62
C LEU A 143 10.67 -10.92 -15.35
N GLN A 144 11.16 -10.90 -14.11
CA GLN A 144 12.30 -11.71 -13.68
C GLN A 144 11.98 -13.21 -13.75
N GLU A 145 10.85 -13.63 -13.19
CA GLU A 145 10.37 -15.02 -13.25
C GLU A 145 10.20 -15.50 -14.69
N TRP A 146 9.63 -14.65 -15.55
CA TRP A 146 9.46 -14.96 -16.96
C TRP A 146 10.82 -15.14 -17.68
N ALA A 147 11.79 -14.26 -17.44
CA ALA A 147 13.12 -14.34 -18.06
C ALA A 147 13.87 -15.60 -17.60
N GLN A 148 13.85 -15.86 -16.30
CA GLN A 148 14.46 -17.06 -15.71
C GLN A 148 13.80 -18.35 -16.22
N GLY A 149 12.47 -18.37 -16.33
CA GLY A 149 11.72 -19.51 -16.87
C GLY A 149 12.05 -19.86 -18.33
N ARG A 150 12.63 -18.91 -19.09
CA ARG A 150 13.13 -19.11 -20.45
C ARG A 150 14.64 -19.28 -20.55
N GLY A 151 15.35 -19.34 -19.41
CA GLY A 151 16.81 -19.43 -19.38
C GLY A 151 17.53 -18.18 -19.89
N LEU A 152 16.86 -17.04 -19.92
CA LEU A 152 17.44 -15.75 -20.33
C LEU A 152 18.18 -15.10 -19.16
N ALA A 153 19.06 -14.14 -19.48
CA ALA A 153 19.65 -13.26 -18.49
C ALA A 153 18.58 -12.44 -17.74
N LEU A 154 18.89 -12.03 -16.50
CA LEU A 154 17.97 -11.20 -15.71
C LEU A 154 17.70 -9.86 -16.42
N PRO A 155 16.48 -9.30 -16.31
CA PRO A 155 16.16 -8.00 -16.89
C PRO A 155 17.08 -6.89 -16.38
N ALA A 156 17.71 -6.15 -17.29
CA ALA A 156 18.62 -5.06 -16.94
C ALA A 156 17.90 -3.72 -17.02
N TYR A 157 17.96 -2.94 -15.93
CA TYR A 157 17.32 -1.62 -15.85
C TYR A 157 18.36 -0.50 -15.95
N MET A 158 18.12 0.47 -16.82
CA MET A 158 19.01 1.62 -17.03
C MET A 158 18.22 2.91 -16.83
N GLN A 159 18.71 3.78 -15.94
CA GLN A 159 18.11 5.11 -15.78
C GLN A 159 18.58 6.01 -16.94
N ILE A 160 17.63 6.51 -17.71
CA ILE A 160 17.87 7.37 -18.87
C ILE A 160 17.93 8.84 -18.45
N SER A 161 16.96 9.29 -17.64
CA SER A 161 16.95 10.66 -17.16
C SER A 161 16.30 10.78 -15.77
N ARG A 162 16.59 11.90 -15.13
CA ARG A 162 15.86 12.39 -13.95
C ARG A 162 15.59 13.87 -14.19
N GLU A 163 14.32 14.20 -14.30
CA GLU A 163 13.84 15.54 -14.61
C GLU A 163 12.83 15.99 -13.55
N GLY A 164 12.35 17.23 -13.63
CA GLY A 164 11.41 17.79 -12.64
C GLY A 164 12.08 18.47 -11.46
N LYS A 165 11.27 19.06 -10.58
CA LYS A 165 11.74 19.80 -9.40
C LYS A 165 12.24 18.83 -8.34
N ASP A 166 13.09 19.28 -7.43
CA ASP A 166 13.62 18.42 -6.35
C ASP A 166 12.54 17.76 -5.50
N HIS A 167 11.40 18.45 -5.32
CA HIS A 167 10.23 17.95 -4.58
C HIS A 167 9.21 17.19 -5.46
N ALA A 168 9.44 17.09 -6.77
CA ALA A 168 8.59 16.38 -7.72
C ALA A 168 9.44 15.83 -8.89
N PRO A 169 10.40 14.94 -8.63
CA PRO A 169 11.24 14.37 -9.67
C PRO A 169 10.44 13.35 -10.50
N VAL A 170 10.78 13.26 -11.78
CA VAL A 170 10.33 12.23 -12.71
C VAL A 170 11.57 11.46 -13.18
N PHE A 171 11.60 10.17 -12.89
CA PHE A 171 12.64 9.26 -13.31
C PHE A 171 12.19 8.54 -14.58
N SER A 172 13.07 8.48 -15.58
CA SER A 172 12.88 7.70 -16.80
C SER A 172 13.85 6.53 -16.79
N VAL A 173 13.35 5.32 -16.97
CA VAL A 173 14.09 4.06 -16.94
C VAL A 173 13.75 3.26 -18.18
N GLU A 174 14.72 2.53 -18.73
CA GLU A 174 14.48 1.48 -19.72
C GLU A 174 14.84 0.12 -19.13
N VAL A 175 14.05 -0.90 -19.48
CA VAL A 175 14.38 -2.30 -19.21
C VAL A 175 14.76 -3.01 -20.50
N VAL A 176 15.82 -3.80 -20.44
CA VAL A 176 16.36 -4.56 -21.55
C VAL A 176 16.37 -6.05 -21.21
N ILE A 177 15.89 -6.86 -22.15
CA ILE A 177 15.99 -8.32 -22.14
C ILE A 177 16.52 -8.74 -23.51
N GLU A 178 17.43 -9.71 -23.52
CA GLU A 178 17.98 -10.28 -24.73
C GLU A 178 16.87 -10.79 -25.67
N GLY A 179 16.90 -10.37 -26.94
CA GLY A 179 15.91 -10.75 -27.95
C GLY A 179 14.63 -9.91 -27.99
N PHE A 180 14.50 -8.90 -27.11
CA PHE A 180 13.37 -7.98 -27.06
C PHE A 180 13.83 -6.53 -27.24
N GLN A 181 12.96 -5.70 -27.81
CA GLN A 181 13.20 -4.25 -27.84
C GLN A 181 13.13 -3.71 -26.41
N ALA A 182 14.00 -2.74 -26.09
CA ALA A 182 13.98 -2.08 -24.80
C ALA A 182 12.59 -1.46 -24.54
N ALA A 183 12.11 -1.56 -23.30
CA ALA A 183 10.83 -1.01 -22.91
C ALA A 183 11.04 0.16 -21.93
N PRO A 184 10.44 1.34 -22.19
CA PRO A 184 10.56 2.49 -21.31
C PRO A 184 9.58 2.40 -20.13
N GLY A 185 9.91 3.10 -19.05
CA GLY A 185 9.04 3.34 -17.91
C GLY A 185 9.40 4.63 -17.18
N SER A 186 8.43 5.21 -16.49
CA SER A 186 8.60 6.47 -15.77
C SER A 186 7.92 6.46 -14.40
N GLY A 187 8.41 7.29 -13.48
CA GLY A 187 7.84 7.34 -12.14
C GLY A 187 8.40 8.42 -11.23
N SER A 188 7.69 8.69 -10.13
CA SER A 188 8.09 9.65 -9.10
C SER A 188 9.31 9.19 -8.27
N SER A 189 9.70 7.92 -8.41
CA SER A 189 10.92 7.35 -7.85
C SER A 189 11.52 6.36 -8.83
N LYS A 190 12.81 6.08 -8.69
CA LYS A 190 13.50 5.05 -9.49
C LYS A 190 12.78 3.69 -9.44
N ARG A 191 12.29 3.29 -8.26
CA ARG A 191 11.55 2.03 -8.07
C ARG A 191 10.27 2.00 -8.89
N VAL A 192 9.48 3.08 -8.88
CA VAL A 192 8.23 3.18 -9.63
C VAL A 192 8.51 3.17 -11.14
N ALA A 193 9.54 3.89 -11.59
CA ALA A 193 9.94 3.89 -13.00
C ALA A 193 10.40 2.51 -13.48
N GLU A 194 11.12 1.75 -12.65
CA GLU A 194 11.50 0.38 -12.96
C GLU A 194 10.29 -0.57 -13.03
N GLN A 195 9.31 -0.42 -12.13
CA GLN A 195 8.07 -1.21 -12.18
C GLN A 195 7.25 -0.91 -13.45
N ASP A 196 7.16 0.36 -13.84
CA ASP A 196 6.49 0.80 -15.07
C ASP A 196 7.19 0.23 -16.31
N ALA A 197 8.53 0.28 -16.36
CA ALA A 197 9.32 -0.28 -17.46
C ALA A 197 9.12 -1.80 -17.57
N ALA A 198 9.08 -2.49 -16.44
CA ALA A 198 8.84 -3.92 -16.41
C ALA A 198 7.45 -4.30 -16.93
N GLN A 199 6.42 -3.51 -16.56
CA GLN A 199 5.06 -3.67 -17.07
C GLN A 199 5.00 -3.48 -18.58
N ALA A 200 5.69 -2.46 -19.12
CA ALA A 200 5.77 -2.23 -20.56
C ALA A 200 6.46 -3.40 -21.30
N MET A 201 7.53 -3.96 -20.74
CA MET A 201 8.21 -5.13 -21.32
C MET A 201 7.33 -6.37 -21.33
N LEU A 202 6.62 -6.65 -20.24
CA LEU A 202 5.66 -7.77 -20.17
C LEU A 202 4.59 -7.66 -21.26
N ALA A 203 4.07 -6.45 -21.53
CA ALA A 203 3.11 -6.23 -22.60
C ALA A 203 3.71 -6.45 -24.02
N ILE A 204 4.99 -6.11 -24.24
CA ILE A 204 5.69 -6.41 -25.50
C ILE A 204 5.83 -7.93 -25.69
N ILE A 205 6.17 -8.64 -24.62
CA ILE A 205 6.34 -10.10 -24.60
C ILE A 205 5.02 -10.81 -24.93
N GLU A 206 3.90 -10.38 -24.34
CA GLU A 206 2.58 -10.95 -24.59
C GLU A 206 2.13 -10.78 -26.05
N LYS A 207 2.45 -9.66 -26.70
CA LYS A 207 2.11 -9.41 -28.12
C LYS A 207 2.91 -10.23 -29.12
N LYS A 208 4.05 -10.79 -28.70
CA LYS A 208 4.98 -11.54 -29.56
C LYS A 208 4.82 -13.06 -29.40
N SER A 209 4.00 -13.50 -28.45
CA SER A 209 3.64 -14.91 -28.20
C SER A 209 2.33 -15.25 -28.92
#